data_AF-A0A6N7XL78-F1
#
_entry.id   AF-A0A6N7XL78-F1
#
_cell.length_a   1.000
_cell.length_b   1.000
_cell.length_c   1.000
_cell.angle_alpha   90.00
_cell.angle_beta   90.00
_cell.angle_gamma   90.00
#
_symmetry.space_group_name_H-M   'P 1'
#
loop_
_entity.id
_entity.type
_entity.pdbx_description
1 polymer ?
#
loop_
_entity_poly.entity_id
_entity_poly.type
_entity_poly.pdbx_seq_one_letter_code
_entity_poly.pdbx_strand_id
1 'polypeptide(L)'
;MFEIRSKEEVLKEYVRRYPELDRFVMDELSKEYDRYIDLLKNLETKEEAIGVFQEEIERNERSYKDNSKMRALEGSTHNQFMDILANYGLIVFFRDNMIK
;
A
#
# COMPACT_ATOMS: atom_id res chain seq x y z
N MET A 1 11.87 7.18 -17.91
CA MET A 1 12.53 6.33 -16.91
C MET A 1 12.41 7.02 -15.56
N PHE A 2 11.70 6.41 -14.62
CA PHE A 2 11.54 6.91 -13.26
C PHE A 2 12.56 6.25 -12.34
N GLU A 3 12.90 6.90 -11.24
CA GLU A 3 13.77 6.33 -10.23
C GLU A 3 12.92 5.73 -9.10
N ILE A 4 13.32 4.56 -8.59
CA ILE A 4 12.72 3.99 -7.39
C ILE A 4 13.66 4.24 -6.20
N ARG A 5 13.15 4.93 -5.19
CA ARG A 5 13.84 5.18 -3.93
C ARG A 5 14.08 3.86 -3.19
N SER A 6 15.22 3.76 -2.48
CA SER A 6 15.60 2.54 -1.77
C SER A 6 14.62 2.18 -0.65
N LYS A 7 14.57 0.90 -0.28
CA LYS A 7 13.72 0.39 0.80
C LYS A 7 13.99 1.14 2.10
N GLU A 8 15.26 1.30 2.46
CA GLU A 8 15.69 1.97 3.68
C GLU A 8 15.19 3.42 3.73
N GLU A 9 15.27 4.15 2.62
CA GLU A 9 14.79 5.54 2.55
C GLU A 9 13.27 5.64 2.71
N VAL A 10 12.51 4.74 2.06
CA VAL A 10 11.05 4.75 2.12
C VAL A 10 10.55 4.32 3.50
N LEU A 11 11.07 3.23 4.05
CA LEU A 11 10.66 2.74 5.37
C LEU A 11 11.05 3.73 6.48
N LYS A 12 12.21 4.39 6.37
CA LYS A 12 12.61 5.42 7.35
C LYS A 12 11.64 6.60 7.37
N GLU A 13 11.07 6.99 6.23
CA GLU A 13 10.03 8.02 6.18
C GLU A 13 8.74 7.60 6.89
N TYR A 14 8.38 6.31 6.81
CA TYR A 14 7.21 5.79 7.51
C TYR A 14 7.45 5.76 9.03
N VAL A 15 8.56 5.19 9.49
CA VAL A 15 8.91 5.09 10.92
C VAL A 15 9.05 6.46 11.56
N ARG A 16 9.62 7.43 10.84
CA ARG A 16 9.74 8.80 11.35
C ARG A 16 8.38 9.41 11.74
N ARG A 17 7.31 9.02 11.04
CA ARG A 17 5.94 9.48 11.33
C ARG A 17 5.28 8.71 12.47
N TYR A 18 5.70 7.47 12.70
CA TYR A 18 5.10 6.52 13.65
C TYR A 18 6.21 5.76 14.42
N PRO A 19 6.92 6.41 15.36
CA PRO A 19 8.01 5.77 16.12
C PRO A 19 7.55 4.62 17.02
N GLU A 20 6.26 4.52 17.32
CA GLU A 20 5.63 3.51 18.17
C GLU A 20 5.40 2.15 17.48
N LEU A 21 5.68 2.04 16.17
CA LEU A 21 5.47 0.81 15.42
C LEU A 21 6.33 -0.33 15.94
N ASP A 22 5.71 -1.49 16.09
CA ASP A 22 6.41 -2.70 16.50
C ASP A 22 7.16 -3.35 15.32
N ARG A 23 7.97 -4.36 15.65
CA ARG A 23 8.75 -5.10 14.65
C ARG A 23 7.86 -5.82 13.64
N PHE A 24 6.67 -6.26 14.04
CA PHE A 24 5.76 -6.97 13.14
C PHE A 24 5.28 -6.04 12.03
N VAL A 25 4.86 -4.82 12.35
CA VAL A 25 4.45 -3.83 11.34
C VAL A 25 5.62 -3.47 10.42
N MET A 26 6.83 -3.36 10.96
CA MET A 26 8.03 -3.10 10.16
C MET A 26 8.33 -4.19 9.14
N ASP A 27 8.19 -5.46 9.54
CA ASP A 27 8.40 -6.60 8.66
C ASP A 27 7.32 -6.64 7.55
N GLU A 28 6.06 -6.32 7.86
CA GLU A 28 4.98 -6.23 6.87
C GLU A 28 5.19 -5.08 5.88
N LEU A 29 5.60 -3.90 6.34
CA LEU A 29 5.94 -2.77 5.47
C LEU A 29 7.09 -3.09 4.51
N SER A 30 8.10 -3.83 5.00
CA SER A 30 9.20 -4.29 4.14
C SER A 30 8.72 -5.22 3.03
N LYS A 31 7.81 -6.16 3.35
CA LYS A 31 7.24 -7.08 2.35
C LYS A 31 6.40 -6.33 1.32
N GLU A 32 5.60 -5.36 1.75
CA GLU A 32 4.81 -4.55 0.84
C GLU A 32 5.68 -3.71 -0.11
N TYR A 33 6.79 -3.15 0.39
CA TYR A 33 7.77 -2.49 -0.47
C TYR A 33 8.30 -3.44 -1.55
N ASP A 34 8.72 -4.66 -1.18
CA ASP A 34 9.24 -5.65 -2.14
C ASP A 34 8.18 -6.04 -3.19
N ARG A 35 6.93 -6.19 -2.76
CA ARG A 35 5.79 -6.44 -3.65
C ARG A 35 5.63 -5.33 -4.69
N TYR A 36 5.73 -4.07 -4.28
CA TYR A 36 5.65 -2.94 -5.22
C TYR A 36 6.85 -2.90 -6.18
N ILE A 37 8.07 -3.22 -5.73
CA ILE A 37 9.21 -3.36 -6.65
C ILE A 37 8.92 -4.39 -7.73
N ASP A 38 8.37 -5.55 -7.37
CA ASP A 38 8.02 -6.59 -8.33
C ASP A 38 6.97 -6.15 -9.35
N LEU A 39 6.02 -5.29 -8.96
CA LEU A 39 5.03 -4.73 -9.86
C LEU A 39 5.62 -3.64 -10.78
N LEU A 40 6.60 -2.88 -10.30
CA LEU A 40 7.15 -1.72 -11.00
C LEU A 40 8.36 -2.05 -11.89
N LYS A 41 9.06 -3.18 -11.67
CA LYS A 41 10.36 -3.49 -12.29
C LYS A 41 10.38 -3.54 -13.83
N ASN A 42 9.23 -3.74 -14.47
CA ASN A 42 9.11 -3.85 -15.93
C ASN A 42 8.48 -2.61 -16.57
N LEU A 43 8.28 -1.53 -15.81
CA LEU A 43 7.65 -0.30 -16.31
C LEU A 43 8.71 0.71 -16.75
N GLU A 44 8.41 1.49 -17.77
CA GLU A 44 9.37 2.42 -18.38
C GLU A 44 9.09 3.88 -17.99
N THR A 45 7.83 4.18 -17.68
CA THR A 45 7.34 5.54 -17.44
C THR A 45 6.77 5.72 -16.04
N LYS A 46 6.84 6.97 -15.56
CA LYS A 46 6.29 7.35 -14.25
C LYS A 46 4.77 7.20 -14.25
N GLU A 47 4.14 7.46 -15.38
CA GLU A 47 2.71 7.36 -15.60
C GLU A 47 2.22 5.90 -15.47
N GLU A 48 2.94 4.94 -16.05
CA GLU A 48 2.65 3.51 -15.87
C GLU A 48 2.79 3.10 -14.39
N ALA A 49 3.86 3.55 -13.73
CA ALA A 49 4.08 3.27 -12.32
C ALA A 49 2.96 3.82 -11.43
N ILE A 50 2.50 5.05 -11.68
CA ILE A 50 1.34 5.64 -11.01
C ILE A 50 0.07 4.85 -11.31
N GLY A 51 -0.09 4.35 -12.54
CA GLY A 51 -1.20 3.49 -12.96
C GLY A 51 -1.34 2.23 -12.08
N VAL A 52 -0.23 1.59 -11.71
CA VAL A 52 -0.25 0.44 -10.79
C VAL A 52 -0.86 0.81 -9.44
N PHE A 53 -0.46 1.92 -8.85
CA PHE A 53 -1.01 2.36 -7.57
C PHE A 53 -2.50 2.72 -7.68
N GLN A 54 -2.92 3.30 -8.80
CA GLN A 54 -4.33 3.59 -9.06
C GLN A 54 -5.16 2.32 -9.15
N GLU A 55 -4.68 1.29 -9.85
CA GLU A 55 -5.36 -0.01 -9.89
C GLU A 55 -5.49 -0.65 -8.51
N GLU A 56 -4.46 -0.53 -7.66
CA GLU A 56 -4.48 -1.07 -6.30
C GLU A 56 -5.49 -0.32 -5.42
N ILE A 57 -5.60 1.01 -5.55
CA ILE A 57 -6.67 1.80 -4.91
C ILE A 57 -8.04 1.28 -5.33
N GLU A 58 -8.28 1.11 -6.63
CA GLU A 58 -9.56 0.62 -7.14
C GLU A 58 -9.87 -0.81 -6.71
N ARG A 59 -8.86 -1.67 -6.58
CA ARG A 59 -9.02 -3.03 -6.03
C ARG A 59 -9.40 -2.99 -4.56
N ASN A 60 -8.74 -2.15 -3.76
CA ASN A 60 -9.04 -1.95 -2.33
C ASN A 60 -10.46 -1.41 -2.12
N GLU A 61 -10.90 -0.45 -2.95
CA GLU A 61 -12.28 0.05 -2.91
C GLU A 61 -13.31 -0.98 -3.37
N ARG A 62 -13.00 -1.78 -4.40
CA ARG A 62 -13.90 -2.84 -4.88
C ARG A 62 -14.08 -3.95 -3.85
N SER A 63 -13.06 -4.30 -3.07
CA SER A 63 -13.23 -5.29 -2.00
C SER A 63 -14.26 -4.89 -0.94
N TYR A 64 -14.56 -3.60 -0.79
CA TYR A 64 -15.66 -3.13 0.07
C TYR A 64 -17.04 -3.37 -0.55
N LYS A 65 -17.16 -3.11 -1.86
CA LYS A 65 -18.44 -3.14 -2.58
C LYS A 65 -18.87 -4.57 -2.92
N ASP A 66 -17.93 -5.49 -2.97
CA ASP A 66 -18.19 -6.89 -3.28
C ASP A 66 -18.60 -7.66 -2.01
N ASN A 67 -19.91 -7.82 -1.82
CA ASN A 67 -20.52 -8.57 -0.70
C ASN A 67 -19.95 -10.00 -0.53
N SER A 68 -19.35 -10.58 -1.58
CA SER A 68 -18.72 -11.91 -1.52
C SER A 68 -17.42 -11.94 -0.70
N LYS A 69 -16.78 -10.78 -0.50
CA LYS A 69 -15.55 -10.61 0.31
C LYS A 69 -15.79 -9.97 1.68
N MET A 70 -17.00 -9.48 1.95
CA MET A 70 -17.41 -9.17 3.31
C MET A 70 -17.33 -10.47 4.10
N ARG A 71 -16.36 -10.58 5.03
CA ARG A 71 -16.30 -11.69 5.98
C ARG A 71 -17.67 -11.78 6.64
N ALA A 72 -18.40 -12.83 6.27
CA ALA A 72 -19.82 -13.02 6.47
C ALA A 72 -20.25 -12.63 7.89
N LEU A 73 -21.26 -11.75 8.01
CA LEU A 73 -22.19 -11.56 9.15
C LEU A 73 -21.63 -11.36 10.58
N GLU A 74 -20.34 -11.54 10.84
CA GLU A 74 -19.71 -11.52 12.17
C GLU A 74 -18.71 -10.37 12.35
N GLY A 75 -18.34 -9.67 11.27
CA GLY A 75 -17.49 -8.48 11.32
C GLY A 75 -18.32 -7.18 11.32
N SER A 76 -17.99 -6.24 12.20
CA SER A 76 -18.58 -4.89 12.12
C SER A 76 -18.16 -4.20 10.82
N THR A 77 -19.12 -3.61 10.12
CA THR A 77 -18.88 -2.78 8.92
C THR A 77 -17.88 -1.66 9.19
N HIS A 78 -17.80 -1.20 10.44
CA HIS A 78 -16.81 -0.23 10.89
C HIS A 78 -15.38 -0.76 10.80
N ASN A 79 -15.10 -1.97 11.27
CA ASN A 79 -13.74 -2.53 11.25
C ASN A 79 -13.26 -2.75 9.81
N GLN A 80 -14.15 -3.27 8.95
CA GLN A 80 -13.85 -3.43 7.53
C GLN A 80 -13.55 -2.08 6.86
N PHE A 81 -14.33 -1.05 7.17
CA PHE A 81 -14.08 0.31 6.69
C PHE A 81 -12.72 0.85 7.16
N MET A 82 -12.37 0.64 8.43
CA MET A 82 -11.07 1.04 8.97
C MET A 82 -9.91 0.31 8.29
N ASP A 83 -10.05 -1.00 8.03
CA ASP A 83 -9.05 -1.78 7.29
C ASP A 83 -8.84 -1.23 5.86
N ILE A 84 -9.93 -0.87 5.18
CA ILE A 84 -9.88 -0.26 3.84
C ILE A 84 -9.16 1.08 3.88
N LEU A 85 -9.47 1.93 4.86
CA LEU A 85 -8.81 3.22 5.03
C LEU A 85 -7.32 3.07 5.34
N ALA A 86 -6.96 2.11 6.19
CA ALA A 86 -5.57 1.79 6.51
C ALA A 86 -4.81 1.35 5.26
N ASN A 87 -5.38 0.42 4.47
CA ASN A 87 -4.81 -0.04 3.21
C ASN A 87 -4.69 1.11 2.19
N TYR A 88 -5.70 1.95 2.07
CA TYR A 88 -5.67 3.12 1.19
C TYR A 88 -4.50 4.05 1.56
N GLY A 89 -4.35 4.35 2.85
CA GLY A 89 -3.24 5.16 3.36
C GLY A 89 -1.87 4.54 3.06
N LEU A 90 -1.75 3.22 3.14
CA LEU A 90 -0.53 2.48 2.82
C LEU A 90 -0.17 2.60 1.33
N ILE A 91 -1.15 2.36 0.45
CA ILE A 91 -0.96 2.45 -1.01
C ILE A 91 -0.53 3.86 -1.40
N VAL A 92 -1.20 4.89 -0.87
CA VAL A 92 -0.88 6.30 -1.11
C VAL A 92 0.52 6.64 -0.59
N PHE A 93 0.87 6.15 0.59
CA PHE A 93 2.21 6.34 1.14
C PHE A 93 3.29 5.80 0.19
N PHE A 94 3.17 4.55 -0.27
CA PHE A 94 4.16 3.98 -1.18
C PHE A 94 4.21 4.70 -2.52
N ARG A 95 3.05 5.05 -3.10
CA ARG A 95 2.98 5.85 -4.34
C ARG A 95 3.79 7.13 -4.24
N ASP A 96 3.59 7.88 -3.14
CA ASP A 96 4.17 9.21 -2.95
C ASP A 96 5.64 9.18 -2.53
N ASN A 97 6.11 8.03 -2.01
CA ASN A 97 7.45 7.93 -1.44
C ASN A 97 8.39 6.99 -2.20
N MET A 98 7.91 6.09 -3.06
CA MET A 98 8.76 5.18 -3.84
C MET A 98 9.24 5.80 -5.16
N ILE A 99 8.37 6.51 -5.88
CA ILE A 99 8.68 7.00 -7.22
C ILE A 99 9.27 8.41 -7.15
N LYS A 100 10.40 8.60 -7.80
CA LYS A 100 11.04 9.91 -8.00
C LYS A 100 10.97 10.30 -9.49
#